data_AF-A0A3D2FTA5-F1
#
_entry.id   AF-A0A3D2FTA5-F1
#
_cell.length_a   1.000
_cell.length_b   1.000
_cell.length_c   1.000
_cell.angle_alpha   90.00
_cell.angle_beta   90.00
_cell.angle_gamma   90.00
#
_symmetry.space_group_name_H-M   'P 1'
#
loop_
_entity.id
_entity.type
_entity.pdbx_description
1 polymer ?
#
loop_
_entity_poly.entity_id
_entity_poly.type
_entity_poly.pdbx_seq_one_letter_code
_entity_poly.pdbx_strand_id
1 'polypeptide(L)' 'QLACLFARSGGVVGNDTGPVFLAARAGVPTLMVMGRDTNPDMSAPVGARAGWIHRESITEISPDEALAAVDRL' A
#
# COMPACT_ATOMS: atom_id res chain seq x y z
N GLN A 1 -15.08 -5.51 10.92
CA GLN A 1 -13.98 -6.23 11.59
C GLN A 1 -12.61 -5.90 10.96
N LEU A 2 -12.43 -6.10 9.65
CA LEU A 2 -11.14 -5.85 8.97
C LEU A 2 -10.64 -4.39 9.06
N ALA A 3 -11.52 -3.40 8.83
CA ALA A 3 -11.14 -1.98 8.98
C ALA A 3 -10.64 -1.64 10.39
N CYS A 4 -11.26 -2.21 11.43
CA CYS A 4 -10.81 -2.03 12.81
C CYS A 4 -9.45 -2.68 13.06
N LEU A 5 -9.11 -3.77 12.37
CA LEU A 5 -7.77 -4.38 12.45
C LEU A 5 -6.74 -3.44 11.84
N PHE A 6 -6.99 -2.91 10.64
CA PHE A 6 -6.09 -1.94 9.99
C PHE A 6 -5.90 -0.66 10.81
N ALA A 7 -6.97 -0.11 11.37
CA ALA A 7 -6.87 1.08 12.21
C ALA A 7 -5.98 0.91 13.45
N ARG A 8 -5.64 -0.33 13.84
CA ARG A 8 -4.76 -0.65 14.97
C ARG A 8 -3.41 -1.23 14.55
N SER A 9 -3.13 -1.42 13.26
CA SER A 9 -1.81 -1.89 12.82
C SER A 9 -0.81 -0.74 12.75
N GLY A 10 0.48 -1.06 12.82
CA GLY A 10 1.55 -0.07 12.64
C GLY A 10 1.70 0.39 11.19
N GLY A 11 1.33 -0.46 10.24
CA GLY A 11 1.31 -0.19 8.80
C GLY A 11 0.62 -1.32 8.06
N VAL A 12 0.34 -1.11 6.77
CA VAL A 12 -0.19 -2.10 5.85
C VAL A 12 0.59 -2.04 4.55
N VAL A 13 1.08 -3.20 4.10
CA VAL A 13 1.70 -3.38 2.78
C VAL A 13 0.88 -4.41 2.03
N GLY A 14 0.47 -4.10 0.80
CA GLY A 14 -0.30 -5.01 -0.04
C GLY A 14 -0.26 -4.62 -1.51
N ASN A 15 -0.83 -5.46 -2.37
CA ASN A 15 -0.95 -5.19 -3.81
C ASN A 15 -2.28 -4.50 -4.15
N ASP A 16 -2.56 -4.33 -5.45
CA ASP A 16 -3.79 -3.71 -5.96
C ASP A 16 -5.05 -4.57 -5.68
N THR A 17 -5.58 -4.44 -4.47
CA THR A 17 -6.76 -5.16 -4.00
C THR A 17 -7.57 -4.33 -3.01
N GLY A 18 -8.88 -4.64 -2.90
CA GLY A 18 -9.84 -3.98 -1.99
C GLY A 18 -9.34 -3.70 -0.56
N PRO A 19 -8.67 -4.65 0.12
CA PRO A 19 -8.15 -4.42 1.47
C PRO A 19 -7.15 -3.27 1.59
N VAL A 20 -6.31 -3.02 0.58
CA VAL A 20 -5.35 -1.89 0.60
C VAL A 20 -6.08 -0.56 0.55
N PHE A 21 -7.12 -0.44 -0.27
CA PHE A 21 -7.97 0.76 -0.29
C PHE A 21 -8.69 0.96 1.04
N LEU A 22 -9.20 -0.12 1.65
CA LEU A 22 -9.84 -0.06 2.96
C LEU A 22 -8.87 0.38 4.06
N ALA A 23 -7.63 -0.13 4.05
CA ALA A 23 -6.59 0.27 4.99
C ALA A 23 -6.25 1.76 4.85
N ALA A 24 -6.05 2.25 3.62
CA ALA A 24 -5.79 3.66 3.35
C ALA A 24 -6.91 4.57 3.90
N ARG A 25 -8.19 4.14 3.76
CA ARG A 25 -9.35 4.85 4.31
C ARG A 25 -9.52 4.71 5.82
N ALA A 26 -8.98 3.65 6.43
CA ALA A 26 -8.87 3.52 7.87
C ALA A 26 -7.79 4.42 8.48
N GLY A 27 -7.00 5.10 7.64
CA GLY A 27 -6.04 6.13 8.04
C GLY A 27 -4.71 5.58 8.53
N VAL A 28 -4.46 4.27 8.48
CA VAL A 28 -3.17 3.65 8.82
C VAL A 28 -2.14 3.89 7.69
N PRO A 29 -0.83 4.03 7.98
CA PRO A 29 0.20 4.03 6.95
C PRO A 29 0.02 2.83 6.01
N THR A 30 -0.22 3.11 4.73
CA THR A 30 -0.61 2.09 3.76
C THR A 30 0.19 2.25 2.48
N LEU A 31 0.98 1.22 2.15
CA LEU A 31 1.75 1.17 0.92
C LEU A 31 1.19 0.11 -0.03
N MET A 32 0.89 0.52 -1.26
CA MET A 32 0.58 -0.42 -2.34
C MET A 32 1.84 -0.76 -3.15
N VAL A 33 2.13 -2.05 -3.35
CA VAL A 33 3.18 -2.52 -4.26
C VAL A 33 2.57 -2.94 -5.60
N MET A 34 3.14 -2.43 -6.68
CA MET A 34 2.59 -2.54 -8.03
C MET A 34 3.67 -3.02 -9.02
N GLY A 35 3.29 -3.92 -9.93
CA GLY A 35 4.04 -4.19 -11.16
C GLY A 35 3.33 -3.59 -12.37
N ARG A 36 3.84 -3.84 -13.58
CA ARG A 36 3.27 -3.32 -14.84
C ARG A 36 1.77 -3.57 -15.07
N ASP A 37 1.21 -4.58 -14.42
CA ASP A 37 -0.20 -4.96 -14.57
C ASP A 37 -1.14 -3.96 -13.85
N THR A 38 -0.59 -3.04 -13.05
CA THR A 38 -1.33 -2.02 -12.29
C THR A 38 -0.87 -0.62 -12.71
N ASN A 39 -1.79 0.23 -13.15
CA ASN A 39 -1.52 1.64 -13.43
C ASN A 39 -1.76 2.51 -12.18
N PRO A 40 -0.73 3.13 -11.59
CA PRO A 40 -0.89 3.97 -10.39
C PRO A 40 -1.84 5.16 -10.60
N ASP A 41 -1.89 5.74 -11.81
CA ASP A 41 -2.77 6.87 -12.11
C ASP A 41 -4.26 6.49 -12.06
N MET A 42 -4.56 5.18 -12.13
CA MET A 42 -5.92 4.65 -12.08
C MET A 42 -6.29 4.09 -10.70
N SER A 43 -5.38 3.38 -10.04
CA SER A 43 -5.69 2.60 -8.84
C SER A 43 -4.78 2.85 -7.64
N ALA A 44 -3.99 3.92 -7.62
CA ALA A 44 -3.25 4.29 -6.42
C ALA A 44 -4.18 4.48 -5.20
N PRO A 45 -3.78 3.99 -4.00
CA PRO A 45 -4.57 4.19 -2.80
C PRO A 45 -4.59 5.67 -2.42
N VAL A 46 -5.74 6.17 -1.99
CA VAL A 46 -5.94 7.56 -1.58
C VAL A 46 -6.18 7.64 -0.08
N GLY A 47 -5.36 8.43 0.61
CA GLY A 47 -5.46 8.67 2.05
C GLY A 47 -4.32 9.58 2.52
N ALA A 48 -4.45 10.13 3.73
CA ALA A 48 -3.45 11.05 4.29
C ALA A 48 -2.07 10.41 4.51
N ARG A 49 -2.03 9.08 4.67
CA ARG A 49 -0.83 8.26 4.90
C ARG A 49 -0.78 7.08 3.92
N ALA A 50 -1.16 7.34 2.67
CA ALA A 50 -1.17 6.34 1.62
C ALA A 50 -0.09 6.63 0.57
N GLY A 51 0.58 5.60 0.09
CA GLY A 51 1.59 5.70 -0.96
C GLY A 51 1.66 4.43 -1.78
N TRP A 52 2.52 4.43 -2.80
CA TRP A 52 2.73 3.28 -3.67
C TRP A 52 4.17 3.21 -4.18
N ILE A 53 4.60 1.99 -4.53
CA ILE A 53 5.82 1.71 -5.30
C ILE A 53 5.39 0.98 -6.56
N HIS A 54 5.90 1.42 -7.70
CA HIS A 54 5.68 0.78 -8.99
C HIS A 54 7.02 0.43 -9.65
N ARG A 55 7.08 -0.75 -10.28
CA ARG A 55 8.18 -1.24 -11.10
C ARG A 55 7.63 -1.99 -12.32
N GLU A 56 8.50 -2.30 -13.28
CA GLU A 56 8.11 -3.11 -14.43
C GLU A 56 7.69 -4.52 -13.98
N SER A 57 8.54 -5.20 -13.21
CA SER A 57 8.16 -6.41 -12.48
C SER A 57 7.98 -6.13 -10.99
N ILE A 58 6.87 -6.60 -10.40
CA ILE A 58 6.64 -6.50 -8.95
C ILE A 58 7.74 -7.20 -8.13
N THR A 59 8.41 -8.19 -8.72
CA THR A 59 9.52 -8.93 -8.07
C THR A 59 10.79 -8.10 -7.91
N GLU A 60 10.89 -6.93 -8.56
CA GLU A 60 11.99 -5.99 -8.39
C GLU A 60 11.86 -5.16 -7.11
N ILE A 61 10.67 -5.16 -6.48
CA ILE A 61 10.42 -4.49 -5.22
C ILE A 61 10.82 -5.44 -4.10
N SER A 62 11.91 -5.10 -3.39
CA SER A 62 12.36 -5.92 -2.27
C SER A 62 11.49 -5.71 -1.02
N PRO A 63 11.43 -6.69 -0.11
CA PRO A 63 10.76 -6.49 1.18
C PRO A 63 11.31 -5.29 1.96
N ASP A 64 12.63 -5.08 1.95
CA ASP A 64 13.28 -3.97 2.64
C ASP A 64 12.89 -2.61 2.05
N GLU A 65 12.78 -2.52 0.72
CA GLU A 65 12.30 -1.30 0.05
C GLU A 65 10.87 -0.97 0.46
N ALA A 66 9.99 -1.99 0.48
CA ALA A 66 8.59 -1.83 0.85
C ALA A 66 8.45 -1.41 2.33
N LEU A 67 9.22 -2.03 3.24
CA LEU A 67 9.22 -1.68 4.66
C LEU A 67 9.73 -0.23 4.87
N ALA A 68 10.85 0.13 4.25
CA ALA A 68 11.39 1.48 4.36
C ALA A 68 10.44 2.55 3.79
N ALA A 69 9.63 2.20 2.78
CA ALA A 69 8.66 3.11 2.20
C ALA A 69 7.41 3.29 3.08
N VAL A 70 6.88 2.22 3.68
CA VAL A 70 5.73 2.35 4.58
C VAL A 70 6.09 3.09 5.87
N ASP A 71 7.32 2.97 6.37
CA ASP A 71 7.81 3.71 7.55
C ASP A 71 7.89 5.25 7.33
N ARG A 72 7.82 5.71 6.07
CA ARG A 72 7.83 7.14 5.72
C ARG A 72 6.44 7.75 5.54
N LEU A 73 5.37 6.95 5.67
CA LEU A 73 3.96 7.37 5.51
C LEU A 73 3.29 7.69 6.85
#